data_AF-A0A4Q5RPA9-F1
#
_entry.id   AF-A0A4Q5RPA9-F1
#
_cell.length_a   1.000
_cell.length_b   1.000
_cell.length_c   1.000
_cell.angle_alpha   90.00
_cell.angle_beta   90.00
_cell.angle_gamma   90.00
#
_symmetry.space_group_name_H-M   'P 1'
#
loop_
_entity.id
_entity.type
_entity.pdbx_description
1 polymer ?
#
loop_
_entity_poly.entity_id
_entity_poly.type
_entity_poly.pdbx_seq_one_letter_code
_entity_poly.pdbx_strand_id
1 'polypeptide(L)'
;MELKHIDLASLCISAANMRAKGKPDISNILPSVRVRGVLVPLIVRPAEGEDRFEIVAGKRRYHAALAVAEESGDREALPCAVIAAGDDAAALEASLIENVARLDPDEVTRWESFTRLVKEGRSSEDIALTFGLTDLQVKRTLALGNLLPRIRGLYRKGDIDVATVRHLTLATKARQRDWLALLDDPEVRCPTGYQLKAWLFGGASIPVSAALFDVAAYEGEVVSDLFGEDRWFGDTATFWTAQNAAIEAKAEGYREAGWAVSVLPTDEAFQTWEHERCPKRKGGRVFIAVSVRGDVAIYEGYISLKEARKLAKGEVSQDDKPVRPEISAPIQNYIDLHRHAAVRAGLANQPSLALRLMVAHAIVGSSLWSVRVEPQRAASDAIAESVEGSSAEAKFDEKRRMVLALLGFDPETPTVTRGYDGEHGLAGLLVRLIELPDSDVMDVLAIVMSETLEAGSTVIELLGPMVGTGMAKVWQADDALLDLVKDREVLGAVLAEVAGTDAAAANITATGKVKRQIIRDCLSGTNGRAKVDGWVPRWMAFPPAAYTERGGVGTVTRAAGIAEIDHPAEQPEPMRQAA
;
A
#
# COMPACT_ATOMS: atom_id res chain seq x y z
N MET A 1 42.09 28.23 -11.46
CA MET A 1 41.56 28.06 -12.84
C MET A 1 41.94 29.30 -13.62
N GLU A 2 42.34 29.16 -14.87
CA GLU A 2 42.68 30.28 -15.77
C GLU A 2 41.52 30.50 -16.74
N LEU A 3 41.09 31.73 -16.99
CA LEU A 3 40.04 32.03 -17.96
C LEU A 3 40.67 32.34 -19.34
N LYS A 4 40.27 31.60 -20.37
CA LYS A 4 40.70 31.79 -21.77
C LYS A 4 39.51 31.81 -22.70
N HIS A 5 39.64 32.49 -23.84
CA HIS A 5 38.73 32.32 -24.97
C HIS A 5 39.33 31.27 -25.91
N ILE A 6 38.60 30.19 -26.18
CA ILE A 6 39.09 29.03 -26.94
C ILE A 6 38.20 28.83 -28.17
N ASP A 7 38.83 28.60 -29.33
CA ASP A 7 38.13 28.34 -30.59
C ASP A 7 37.23 27.09 -30.46
N LEU A 8 36.02 27.15 -31.03
CA LEU A 8 35.08 26.02 -31.06
C LEU A 8 35.71 24.76 -31.68
N ALA A 9 36.58 24.90 -32.67
CA ALA A 9 37.25 23.79 -33.34
C ALA A 9 38.28 23.08 -32.44
N SER A 10 38.79 23.78 -31.42
CA SER A 10 39.73 23.24 -30.43
C SER A 10 39.03 22.56 -29.25
N LEU A 11 37.69 22.54 -29.21
CA LEU A 11 36.89 21.97 -28.12
C LEU A 11 36.25 20.64 -28.51
N CYS A 12 36.37 19.63 -27.64
CA CYS A 12 35.63 18.37 -27.74
C CYS A 12 34.92 18.03 -26.42
N ILE A 13 33.91 17.16 -26.42
CA ILE A 13 33.24 16.77 -25.16
C ILE A 13 34.07 15.71 -24.42
N SER A 14 34.45 15.97 -23.17
CA SER A 14 35.19 15.01 -22.36
C SER A 14 34.32 13.81 -21.98
N ALA A 15 34.94 12.63 -21.92
CA ALA A 15 34.32 11.46 -21.30
C ALA A 15 34.00 11.68 -19.82
N ALA A 16 34.70 12.58 -19.12
CA ALA A 16 34.45 12.99 -17.73
C ALA A 16 33.17 13.84 -17.54
N ASN A 17 32.55 14.32 -18.63
CA ASN A 17 31.30 15.06 -18.53
C ASN A 17 30.14 14.13 -18.12
N MET A 18 29.43 14.46 -17.05
CA MET A 18 28.34 13.60 -16.55
C MET A 18 27.16 13.42 -17.52
N ARG A 19 26.99 14.32 -18.50
CA ARG A 19 25.99 14.23 -19.58
C ARG A 19 26.65 14.05 -20.96
N ALA A 20 27.80 13.36 -21.02
CA ALA A 20 28.57 13.15 -22.25
C ALA A 20 27.76 12.49 -23.38
N LYS A 21 26.83 11.58 -23.05
CA LYS A 21 26.02 10.84 -24.04
C LYS A 21 24.78 11.62 -24.50
N GLY A 22 24.32 11.35 -25.73
CA GLY A 22 23.08 11.93 -26.32
C GLY A 22 23.19 13.38 -26.81
N LYS A 23 22.24 13.83 -27.64
CA LYS A 23 22.15 15.25 -28.04
C LYS A 23 21.45 16.05 -26.93
N PRO A 24 22.02 17.18 -26.48
CA PRO A 24 21.37 17.99 -25.46
C PRO A 24 20.19 18.79 -26.04
N ASP A 25 19.13 18.96 -25.26
CA ASP A 25 18.12 19.98 -25.54
C ASP A 25 18.70 21.38 -25.26
N ILE A 26 18.67 22.24 -26.27
CA ILE A 26 19.19 23.61 -26.25
C ILE A 26 18.11 24.67 -26.49
N SER A 27 16.84 24.26 -26.68
CA SER A 27 15.73 25.12 -27.10
C SER A 27 15.57 26.37 -26.23
N ASN A 28 15.74 26.24 -24.92
CA ASN A 28 15.59 27.31 -23.94
C ASN A 28 16.80 28.26 -23.82
N ILE A 29 18.01 27.85 -24.22
CA ILE A 29 19.22 28.67 -24.11
C ILE A 29 19.64 29.29 -25.44
N LEU A 30 19.25 28.68 -26.55
CA LEU A 30 19.64 29.09 -27.89
C LEU A 30 19.25 30.55 -28.20
N PRO A 31 18.05 31.06 -27.86
CA PRO A 31 17.72 32.47 -28.08
C PRO A 31 18.64 33.44 -27.32
N SER A 32 19.03 33.08 -26.10
CA SER A 32 19.94 33.92 -25.29
C SER A 32 21.37 33.90 -25.85
N VAL A 33 21.85 32.74 -26.29
CA VAL A 33 23.20 32.60 -26.86
C VAL A 33 23.30 33.37 -28.19
N ARG A 34 22.24 33.37 -29.02
CA ARG A 34 22.20 34.20 -30.23
C ARG A 34 22.37 35.69 -29.97
N VAL A 35 21.78 36.21 -28.89
CA VAL A 35 21.77 37.66 -28.60
C VAL A 35 22.98 38.11 -27.79
N ARG A 36 23.47 37.27 -26.89
CA ARG A 36 24.45 37.65 -25.86
C ARG A 36 25.74 36.84 -25.88
N GLY A 37 25.85 35.84 -26.75
CA GLY A 37 26.93 34.86 -26.69
C GLY A 37 26.87 33.98 -25.44
N VAL A 38 27.94 33.23 -25.18
CA VAL A 38 28.08 32.41 -23.98
C VAL A 38 28.63 33.25 -22.84
N LEU A 39 27.80 33.63 -21.87
CA LEU A 39 28.22 34.50 -20.74
C LEU A 39 28.92 33.75 -19.60
N VAL A 40 28.49 32.51 -19.32
CA VAL A 40 29.07 31.69 -18.26
C VAL A 40 30.14 30.79 -18.87
N PRO A 41 31.41 30.86 -18.43
CA PRO A 41 32.49 30.08 -19.02
C PRO A 41 32.26 28.57 -18.98
N LEU A 42 32.64 27.86 -20.05
CA LEU A 42 32.74 26.39 -20.06
C LEU A 42 33.86 25.95 -19.11
N ILE A 43 33.74 24.78 -18.49
CA ILE A 43 34.88 24.22 -17.72
C ILE A 43 35.58 23.22 -18.64
N VAL A 44 36.86 23.43 -18.87
CA VAL A 44 37.65 22.63 -19.82
C VAL A 44 38.99 22.22 -19.22
N ARG A 45 39.56 21.13 -19.72
CA ARG A 45 40.94 20.71 -19.43
C ARG A 45 41.73 20.50 -20.72
N PRO A 46 43.07 20.61 -20.71
CA PRO A 46 43.88 20.23 -21.87
C PRO A 46 43.63 18.77 -22.28
N ALA A 47 43.51 18.50 -23.59
CA ALA A 47 43.38 17.17 -24.16
C ALA A 47 44.76 16.59 -24.55
N GLU A 48 44.84 15.30 -24.88
CA GLU A 48 46.05 14.74 -25.51
C GLU A 48 46.23 15.29 -26.94
N GLY A 49 47.30 16.08 -27.13
CA GLY A 49 47.66 16.79 -28.36
C GLY A 49 47.79 18.30 -28.16
N GLU A 50 48.60 18.98 -28.99
CA GLU A 50 48.80 20.43 -28.91
C GLU A 50 47.49 21.20 -29.15
N ASP A 51 47.22 22.22 -28.31
CA ASP A 51 46.14 23.20 -28.43
C ASP A 51 44.68 22.69 -28.50
N ARG A 52 44.41 21.48 -27.99
CA ARG A 52 43.03 20.95 -27.84
C ARG A 52 42.58 20.89 -26.39
N PHE A 53 41.28 21.08 -26.18
CA PHE A 53 40.66 21.10 -24.86
C PHE A 53 39.41 20.24 -24.81
N GLU A 54 39.26 19.46 -23.74
CA GLU A 54 38.06 18.69 -23.48
C GLU A 54 37.12 19.44 -22.53
N ILE A 55 35.84 19.53 -22.91
CA ILE A 55 34.76 20.15 -22.14
C ILE A 55 34.33 19.19 -21.04
N VAL A 56 34.65 19.57 -19.81
CA VAL A 56 34.28 18.89 -18.58
C VAL A 56 32.86 19.30 -18.15
N ALA A 57 32.50 20.58 -18.26
CA ALA A 57 31.15 21.08 -17.97
C ALA A 57 30.72 22.16 -18.97
N GLY A 58 29.40 22.24 -19.24
CA GLY A 58 28.83 23.22 -20.17
C GLY A 58 28.47 22.72 -21.57
N LYS A 59 28.33 21.40 -21.77
CA LYS A 59 27.93 20.77 -23.05
C LYS A 59 26.76 21.48 -23.77
N ARG A 60 25.69 21.85 -23.04
CA ARG A 60 24.54 22.58 -23.62
C ARG A 60 24.96 23.92 -24.24
N ARG A 61 25.82 24.68 -23.55
CA ARG A 61 26.32 25.99 -24.00
C ARG A 61 27.19 25.84 -25.25
N TYR A 62 28.06 24.83 -25.27
CA TYR A 62 28.86 24.49 -26.45
C TYR A 62 27.99 24.14 -27.67
N HIS A 63 26.98 23.28 -27.51
CA HIS A 63 26.08 22.94 -28.62
C HIS A 63 25.20 24.10 -29.07
N ALA A 64 24.77 24.99 -28.18
CA ALA A 64 24.07 26.21 -28.56
C ALA A 64 24.99 27.14 -29.37
N ALA A 65 26.24 27.31 -28.95
CA ALA A 65 27.21 28.11 -29.70
C ALA A 65 27.56 27.50 -31.07
N LEU A 66 27.68 26.18 -31.17
CA LEU A 66 27.83 25.49 -32.46
C LEU A 66 26.67 25.78 -33.41
N ALA A 67 25.42 25.70 -32.92
CA ALA A 67 24.25 25.99 -33.73
C ALA A 67 24.24 27.46 -34.22
N VAL A 68 24.63 28.41 -33.36
CA VAL A 68 24.75 29.83 -33.75
C VAL A 68 25.87 30.02 -34.78
N ALA A 69 27.00 29.34 -34.63
CA ALA A 69 28.11 29.42 -35.59
C ALA A 69 27.75 28.81 -36.96
N GLU A 70 26.94 27.74 -36.98
CA GLU A 70 26.37 27.17 -38.20
C GLU A 70 25.36 28.11 -38.88
N GLU A 71 24.54 28.82 -38.09
CA GLU A 71 23.52 29.77 -38.60
C GLU A 71 24.12 31.08 -39.14
N SER A 72 25.12 31.63 -38.44
CA SER A 72 25.67 32.97 -38.72
C SER A 72 26.98 32.94 -39.52
N GLY A 73 27.70 31.81 -39.52
CA GLY A 73 29.05 31.71 -40.08
C GLY A 73 30.16 32.25 -39.16
N ASP A 74 29.81 32.94 -38.08
CA ASP A 74 30.76 33.51 -37.13
C ASP A 74 31.16 32.49 -36.05
N ARG A 75 32.47 32.20 -35.97
CA ARG A 75 33.06 31.25 -35.00
C ARG A 75 33.78 32.01 -33.90
N GLU A 76 33.02 32.71 -33.07
CA GLU A 76 33.59 33.44 -31.93
C GLU A 76 34.15 32.47 -30.88
N ALA A 77 35.37 32.73 -30.39
CA ALA A 77 35.99 31.92 -29.35
C ALA A 77 35.16 31.94 -28.05
N LEU A 78 35.00 30.78 -27.42
CA LEU A 78 34.15 30.63 -26.24
C LEU A 78 34.92 30.91 -24.95
N PRO A 79 34.33 31.61 -23.96
CA PRO A 79 34.96 31.75 -22.66
C PRO A 79 35.00 30.40 -21.95
N CYS A 80 36.18 30.03 -21.49
CA CYS A 80 36.51 28.74 -20.89
C CYS A 80 37.34 28.96 -19.62
N ALA A 81 36.92 28.37 -18.52
CA ALA A 81 37.71 28.17 -17.32
C ALA A 81 38.55 26.89 -17.48
N VAL A 82 39.84 27.07 -17.70
CA VAL A 82 40.81 25.99 -17.84
C VAL A 82 41.20 25.50 -16.44
N ILE A 83 40.85 24.26 -16.14
CA ILE A 83 41.38 23.53 -14.99
C ILE A 83 42.73 22.93 -15.36
N ALA A 84 43.60 22.72 -14.38
CA ALA A 84 44.91 22.12 -14.64
C ALA A 84 44.75 20.76 -15.33
N ALA A 85 45.71 20.39 -16.17
CA ALA A 85 45.86 19.00 -16.58
C ALA A 85 45.98 18.17 -15.31
N GLY A 86 44.99 17.32 -15.06
CA GLY A 86 44.80 16.66 -13.78
C GLY A 86 43.97 15.41 -13.93
N ASP A 87 44.01 14.60 -12.88
CA ASP A 87 43.33 13.32 -12.73
C ASP A 87 41.85 13.39 -13.15
N ASP A 88 41.38 12.35 -13.84
CA ASP A 88 40.00 12.19 -14.32
C ASP A 88 38.97 12.36 -13.19
N ALA A 89 39.35 12.03 -11.95
CA ALA A 89 38.57 12.30 -10.75
C ALA A 89 38.23 13.79 -10.57
N ALA A 90 39.22 14.68 -10.68
CA ALA A 90 39.02 16.12 -10.47
C ALA A 90 38.16 16.75 -11.57
N ALA A 91 38.30 16.27 -12.81
CA ALA A 91 37.44 16.67 -13.91
C ALA A 91 35.98 16.23 -13.65
N LEU A 92 35.77 14.98 -13.24
CA LEU A 92 34.44 14.47 -12.93
C LEU A 92 33.79 15.24 -11.75
N GLU A 93 34.54 15.55 -10.70
CA GLU A 93 34.10 16.37 -9.57
C GLU A 93 33.62 17.76 -10.02
N ALA A 94 34.43 18.46 -10.82
CA ALA A 94 34.07 19.77 -11.35
C ALA A 94 32.80 19.71 -12.23
N SER A 95 32.64 18.65 -13.04
CA SER A 95 31.41 18.43 -13.81
C SER A 95 30.20 18.21 -12.91
N LEU A 96 30.35 17.46 -11.80
CA LEU A 96 29.24 17.14 -10.90
C LEU A 96 28.82 18.36 -10.08
N ILE A 97 29.78 19.12 -9.55
CA ILE A 97 29.51 20.34 -8.75
C ILE A 97 28.68 21.35 -9.57
N GLU A 98 29.04 21.58 -10.84
CA GLU A 98 28.29 22.52 -11.70
C GLU A 98 26.84 22.08 -11.95
N ASN A 99 26.58 20.77 -11.98
CA ASN A 99 25.25 20.24 -12.29
C ASN A 99 24.37 20.09 -11.04
N VAL A 100 24.94 19.64 -9.92
CA VAL A 100 24.24 19.55 -8.62
C VAL A 100 23.74 20.93 -8.19
N ALA A 101 24.52 22.00 -8.44
CA ALA A 101 24.11 23.37 -8.16
C ALA A 101 22.90 23.87 -8.99
N ARG A 102 22.50 23.15 -10.05
CA ARG A 102 21.45 23.59 -10.98
C ARG A 102 20.14 22.83 -10.84
N LEU A 103 20.22 21.50 -10.70
CA LEU A 103 19.10 20.56 -10.53
C LEU A 103 19.68 19.30 -9.87
N ASP A 104 19.08 18.86 -8.76
CA ASP A 104 19.54 17.65 -8.08
C ASP A 104 19.45 16.43 -9.02
N PRO A 105 20.55 15.70 -9.24
CA PRO A 105 20.50 14.45 -10.01
C PRO A 105 19.68 13.41 -9.23
N ASP A 106 18.93 12.57 -9.95
CA ASP A 106 18.25 11.41 -9.36
C ASP A 106 19.26 10.47 -8.69
N GLU A 107 18.79 9.66 -7.74
CA GLU A 107 19.65 8.80 -6.92
C GLU A 107 20.46 7.79 -7.77
N VAL A 108 19.93 7.31 -8.90
CA VAL A 108 20.65 6.35 -9.76
C VAL A 108 21.76 7.05 -10.55
N THR A 109 21.52 8.24 -11.08
CA THR A 109 22.57 9.04 -11.73
C THR A 109 23.62 9.51 -10.73
N ARG A 110 23.24 9.83 -9.49
CA ARG A 110 24.17 10.11 -8.40
C ARG A 110 25.04 8.89 -8.09
N TRP A 111 24.44 7.70 -8.03
CA TRP A 111 25.16 6.43 -7.88
C TRP A 111 26.15 6.15 -9.00
N GLU A 112 25.77 6.34 -10.27
CA GLU A 112 26.68 6.18 -11.42
C GLU A 112 27.91 7.08 -11.29
N SER A 113 27.67 8.33 -10.89
CA SER A 113 28.69 9.36 -10.73
C SER A 113 29.66 9.04 -9.57
N PHE A 114 29.12 8.69 -8.39
CA PHE A 114 29.94 8.32 -7.23
C PHE A 114 30.70 7.01 -7.47
N THR A 115 30.09 6.02 -8.14
CA THR A 115 30.76 4.77 -8.51
C THR A 115 31.95 5.04 -9.41
N ARG A 116 31.84 6.01 -10.34
CA ARG A 116 32.96 6.40 -11.20
C ARG A 116 34.05 7.09 -10.40
N LEU A 117 33.73 8.03 -9.52
CA LEU A 117 34.72 8.66 -8.62
C LEU A 117 35.48 7.63 -7.78
N VAL A 118 34.79 6.63 -7.25
CA VAL A 118 35.41 5.52 -6.51
C VAL A 118 36.35 4.71 -7.41
N LYS A 119 35.99 4.45 -8.67
CA LYS A 119 36.87 3.77 -9.63
C LYS A 119 38.11 4.57 -9.99
N GLU A 120 38.00 5.90 -10.01
CA GLU A 120 39.14 6.82 -10.18
C GLU A 120 39.92 7.03 -8.86
N GLY A 121 39.63 6.26 -7.80
CA GLY A 121 40.43 6.23 -6.57
C GLY A 121 39.97 7.17 -5.45
N ARG A 122 38.81 7.84 -5.56
CA ARG A 122 38.25 8.64 -4.47
C ARG A 122 37.62 7.77 -3.38
N SER A 123 37.90 8.09 -2.12
CA SER A 123 37.18 7.47 -1.00
C SER A 123 35.78 8.05 -0.84
N SER A 124 34.89 7.35 -0.12
CA SER A 124 33.57 7.89 0.21
C SER A 124 33.65 9.19 1.03
N GLU A 125 34.70 9.32 1.86
CA GLU A 125 34.96 10.51 2.68
C GLU A 125 35.36 11.71 1.81
N ASP A 126 36.20 11.48 0.79
CA ASP A 126 36.60 12.52 -0.17
C ASP A 126 35.40 13.03 -0.97
N ILE A 127 34.54 12.11 -1.41
CA ILE A 127 33.30 12.44 -2.13
C ILE A 127 32.37 13.23 -1.21
N ALA A 128 32.20 12.79 0.04
CA ALA A 128 31.35 13.46 1.02
C ALA A 128 31.80 14.91 1.26
N LEU A 129 33.11 15.11 1.49
CA LEU A 129 33.71 16.42 1.67
C LEU A 129 33.50 17.31 0.43
N THR A 130 33.71 16.76 -0.77
CA THR A 130 33.63 17.50 -2.03
C THR A 130 32.21 17.99 -2.35
N PHE A 131 31.19 17.19 -2.05
CA PHE A 131 29.79 17.51 -2.37
C PHE A 131 28.98 18.05 -1.18
N GLY A 132 29.61 18.29 -0.03
CA GLY A 132 28.91 18.75 1.18
C GLY A 132 27.90 17.73 1.71
N LEU A 133 28.19 16.44 1.52
CA LEU A 133 27.38 15.32 2.00
C LEU A 133 28.04 14.68 3.23
N THR A 134 27.28 13.89 3.97
CA THR A 134 27.85 12.99 4.97
C THR A 134 28.40 11.74 4.29
N ASP A 135 29.46 11.14 4.85
CA ASP A 135 30.01 9.85 4.37
C ASP A 135 28.91 8.76 4.31
N LEU A 136 27.97 8.78 5.26
CA LEU A 136 26.80 7.90 5.27
C LEU A 136 25.88 8.12 4.04
N GLN A 137 25.62 9.36 3.63
CA GLN A 137 24.82 9.63 2.43
C GLN A 137 25.51 9.14 1.15
N VAL A 138 26.84 9.24 1.07
CA VAL A 138 27.62 8.70 -0.05
C VAL A 138 27.56 7.18 -0.06
N LYS A 139 27.77 6.52 1.08
CA LYS A 139 27.67 5.05 1.23
C LYS A 139 26.27 4.53 0.87
N ARG A 140 25.21 5.21 1.32
CA ARG A 140 23.81 4.91 0.95
C ARG A 140 23.59 4.99 -0.55
N THR A 141 24.12 6.02 -1.20
CA THR A 141 24.04 6.16 -2.65
C THR A 141 24.79 5.03 -3.36
N LEU A 142 26.00 4.71 -2.90
CA LEU A 142 26.82 3.61 -3.44
C LEU A 142 26.17 2.22 -3.27
N ALA A 143 25.34 2.03 -2.24
CA ALA A 143 24.63 0.78 -1.96
C ALA A 143 23.65 0.36 -3.09
N LEU A 144 23.19 1.30 -3.92
CA LEU A 144 22.41 0.99 -5.15
C LEU A 144 23.19 0.08 -6.12
N GLY A 145 24.51 0.01 -5.99
CA GLY A 145 25.37 -0.95 -6.71
C GLY A 145 25.06 -2.41 -6.37
N ASN A 146 24.55 -2.69 -5.16
CA ASN A 146 24.14 -4.03 -4.77
C ASN A 146 22.85 -4.50 -5.48
N LEU A 147 22.18 -3.66 -6.25
CA LEU A 147 20.99 -4.07 -6.98
C LEU A 147 21.31 -4.74 -8.33
N LEU A 148 20.41 -5.57 -8.84
CA LEU A 148 20.45 -6.04 -10.22
C LEU A 148 20.17 -4.86 -11.19
N PRO A 149 20.76 -4.84 -12.40
CA PRO A 149 20.55 -3.76 -13.37
C PRO A 149 19.09 -3.47 -13.65
N ARG A 150 18.26 -4.52 -13.72
CA ARG A 150 16.81 -4.40 -13.93
C ARG A 150 16.11 -3.64 -12.81
N ILE A 151 16.46 -3.92 -11.56
CA ILE A 151 15.87 -3.26 -10.37
C ILE A 151 16.23 -1.76 -10.37
N ARG A 152 17.48 -1.41 -10.68
CA ARG A 152 17.88 0.00 -10.86
C ARG A 152 17.09 0.68 -11.98
N GLY A 153 16.85 -0.03 -13.07
CA GLY A 153 16.04 0.45 -14.19
C GLY A 153 14.59 0.74 -13.81
N LEU A 154 13.96 -0.16 -13.04
CA LEU A 154 12.60 0.04 -12.52
C LEU A 154 12.53 1.27 -11.60
N TYR A 155 13.49 1.41 -10.69
CA TYR A 155 13.53 2.58 -9.80
C TYR A 155 13.71 3.89 -10.56
N ARG A 156 14.62 3.92 -11.55
CA ARG A 156 14.83 5.09 -12.42
C ARG A 156 13.58 5.52 -13.19
N LYS A 157 12.71 4.57 -13.55
CA LYS A 157 11.43 4.83 -14.25
C LYS A 157 10.30 5.25 -13.31
N GLY A 158 10.47 5.06 -12.00
CA GLY A 158 9.40 5.26 -11.02
C GLY A 158 8.46 4.08 -10.87
N ASP A 159 8.80 2.91 -11.43
CA ASP A 159 7.96 1.69 -11.36
C ASP A 159 8.00 1.05 -9.96
N ILE A 160 9.02 1.36 -9.16
CA ILE A 160 9.13 0.99 -7.75
C ILE A 160 9.47 2.18 -6.88
N ASP A 161 8.99 2.17 -5.66
CA ASP A 161 9.20 3.25 -4.70
C ASP A 161 10.55 3.16 -3.98
N VAL A 162 10.88 4.24 -3.28
CA VAL A 162 12.12 4.39 -2.51
C VAL A 162 12.24 3.33 -1.40
N ALA A 163 11.13 2.93 -0.77
CA ALA A 163 11.14 1.92 0.27
C ALA A 163 11.52 0.54 -0.28
N THR A 164 10.95 0.16 -1.42
CA THR A 164 11.25 -1.09 -2.13
C THR A 164 12.71 -1.16 -2.53
N VAL A 165 13.24 -0.12 -3.17
CA VAL A 165 14.62 -0.13 -3.66
C VAL A 165 15.63 -0.23 -2.51
N ARG A 166 15.38 0.45 -1.39
CA ARG A 166 16.21 0.39 -0.17
C ARG A 166 16.21 -1.01 0.44
N HIS A 167 15.05 -1.63 0.61
CA HIS A 167 14.98 -3.01 1.10
C HIS A 167 15.69 -4.00 0.18
N LEU A 168 15.59 -3.85 -1.14
CA LEU A 168 16.31 -4.71 -2.08
C LEU A 168 17.83 -4.55 -2.01
N THR A 169 18.35 -3.41 -1.51
CA THR A 169 19.80 -3.29 -1.26
C THR A 169 20.29 -4.20 -0.16
N LEU A 170 19.40 -4.66 0.73
CA LEU A 170 19.67 -5.61 1.82
C LEU A 170 19.62 -7.07 1.33
N ALA A 171 19.00 -7.30 0.17
CA ALA A 171 18.76 -8.64 -0.35
C ALA A 171 20.00 -9.20 -1.07
N THR A 172 20.25 -10.50 -0.91
CA THR A 172 21.23 -11.21 -1.73
C THR A 172 20.81 -11.19 -3.21
N LYS A 173 21.77 -11.36 -4.14
CA LYS A 173 21.47 -11.42 -5.57
C LYS A 173 20.49 -12.56 -5.92
N ALA A 174 20.51 -13.65 -5.17
CA ALA A 174 19.54 -14.73 -5.31
C ALA A 174 18.13 -14.24 -4.97
N ARG A 175 17.94 -13.64 -3.79
CA ARG A 175 16.65 -13.06 -3.37
C ARG A 175 16.15 -11.96 -4.30
N GLN A 176 17.03 -11.15 -4.85
CA GLN A 176 16.66 -10.15 -5.86
C GLN A 176 16.13 -10.79 -7.15
N ARG A 177 16.66 -11.95 -7.57
CA ARG A 177 16.12 -12.70 -8.72
C ARG A 177 14.75 -13.32 -8.40
N ASP A 178 14.60 -13.88 -7.20
CA ASP A 178 13.31 -14.40 -6.74
C ASP A 178 12.26 -13.29 -6.74
N TRP A 179 12.61 -12.10 -6.23
CA TRP A 179 11.72 -10.94 -6.24
C TRP A 179 11.36 -10.47 -7.65
N LEU A 180 12.31 -10.47 -8.59
CA LEU A 180 12.02 -10.15 -9.99
C LEU A 180 11.10 -11.20 -10.63
N ALA A 181 11.25 -12.47 -10.30
CA ALA A 181 10.34 -13.52 -10.78
C ALA A 181 8.91 -13.30 -10.27
N LEU A 182 8.74 -12.88 -9.01
CA LEU A 182 7.44 -12.49 -8.47
C LEU A 182 6.87 -11.23 -9.16
N LEU A 183 7.73 -10.29 -9.55
CA LEU A 183 7.30 -9.09 -10.28
C LEU A 183 6.83 -9.43 -11.71
N ASP A 184 7.40 -10.48 -12.31
CA ASP A 184 7.06 -10.93 -13.67
C ASP A 184 5.81 -11.80 -13.74
N ASP A 185 5.38 -12.34 -12.60
CA ASP A 185 4.23 -13.22 -12.51
C ASP A 185 2.93 -12.40 -12.34
N PRO A 186 2.03 -12.36 -13.34
CA PRO A 186 0.79 -11.61 -13.25
C PRO A 186 -0.20 -12.20 -12.24
N GLU A 187 -0.04 -13.47 -11.88
CA GLU A 187 -0.93 -14.19 -10.95
C GLU A 187 -0.50 -14.00 -9.48
N VAL A 188 0.70 -13.45 -9.24
CA VAL A 188 1.27 -13.31 -7.90
C VAL A 188 1.47 -11.85 -7.53
N ARG A 189 0.93 -11.46 -6.37
CA ARG A 189 1.17 -10.13 -5.83
C ARG A 189 2.62 -10.01 -5.36
N CYS A 190 3.45 -9.31 -6.14
CA CYS A 190 4.82 -9.02 -5.77
C CYS A 190 4.88 -8.10 -4.52
N PRO A 191 5.65 -8.47 -3.47
CA PRO A 191 5.75 -7.66 -2.26
C PRO A 191 6.61 -6.42 -2.51
N THR A 192 6.08 -5.25 -2.14
CA THR A 192 6.76 -3.95 -2.26
C THR A 192 6.69 -3.17 -0.95
N GLY A 193 7.42 -2.05 -0.87
CA GLY A 193 7.42 -1.16 0.28
C GLY A 193 7.78 -1.89 1.58
N TYR A 194 6.95 -1.71 2.61
CA TYR A 194 7.15 -2.34 3.92
C TYR A 194 6.94 -3.86 3.91
N GLN A 195 6.05 -4.38 3.05
CA GLN A 195 5.75 -5.82 2.97
C GLN A 195 6.94 -6.63 2.46
N LEU A 196 7.76 -6.01 1.59
CA LEU A 196 8.98 -6.62 1.08
C LEU A 196 9.96 -7.01 2.19
N LYS A 197 10.03 -6.23 3.27
CA LYS A 197 10.94 -6.51 4.39
C LYS A 197 10.62 -7.84 5.06
N ALA A 198 9.33 -8.11 5.33
CA ALA A 198 8.90 -9.38 5.93
C ALA A 198 9.16 -10.56 4.99
N TRP A 199 8.94 -10.37 3.68
CA TRP A 199 9.23 -11.38 2.68
C TRP A 199 10.73 -11.72 2.58
N LEU A 200 11.60 -10.71 2.62
CA LEU A 200 13.05 -10.89 2.54
C LEU A 200 13.61 -11.74 3.69
N PHE A 201 13.08 -11.57 4.91
CA PHE A 201 13.54 -12.26 6.12
C PHE A 201 12.71 -13.49 6.48
N GLY A 202 11.81 -13.95 5.60
CA GLY A 202 11.02 -15.16 5.81
C GLY A 202 10.07 -15.09 7.02
N GLY A 203 9.58 -13.90 7.38
CA GLY A 203 8.70 -13.70 8.53
C GLY A 203 8.91 -12.37 9.24
N ALA A 204 8.82 -12.37 10.57
CA ALA A 204 9.09 -11.18 11.39
C ALA A 204 10.55 -10.75 11.24
N SER A 205 10.78 -9.46 10.96
CA SER A 205 12.12 -8.87 10.93
C SER A 205 12.62 -8.69 12.37
N ILE A 206 13.57 -9.52 12.80
CA ILE A 206 14.09 -9.58 14.17
C ILE A 206 15.33 -8.69 14.29
N PRO A 207 15.29 -7.60 15.07
CA PRO A 207 16.43 -6.72 15.22
C PRO A 207 17.51 -7.36 16.10
N VAL A 208 18.78 -7.03 15.83
CA VAL A 208 19.93 -7.49 16.63
C VAL A 208 19.82 -7.04 18.09
N SER A 209 19.17 -5.91 18.36
CA SER A 209 18.91 -5.43 19.72
C SER A 209 18.01 -6.35 20.55
N ALA A 210 17.25 -7.26 19.91
CA ALA A 210 16.42 -8.24 20.59
C ALA A 210 17.23 -9.46 21.09
N ALA A 211 18.50 -9.60 20.68
CA ALA A 211 19.32 -10.75 21.04
C ALA A 211 19.63 -10.77 22.54
N LEU A 212 19.31 -11.89 23.19
CA LEU A 212 19.66 -12.15 24.59
C LEU A 212 21.07 -12.77 24.73
N PHE A 213 21.68 -13.17 23.61
CA PHE A 213 23.01 -13.76 23.50
C PHE A 213 24.05 -12.76 22.98
N ASP A 214 25.32 -13.11 23.12
CA ASP A 214 26.41 -12.35 22.53
C ASP A 214 26.40 -12.47 21.00
N VAL A 215 26.07 -11.37 20.34
CA VAL A 215 26.02 -11.27 18.87
C VAL A 215 27.40 -11.51 18.25
N ALA A 216 28.50 -11.25 18.96
CA ALA A 216 29.85 -11.51 18.45
C ALA A 216 30.15 -13.01 18.29
N ALA A 217 29.45 -13.86 19.03
CA ALA A 217 29.56 -15.32 18.95
C ALA A 217 28.50 -15.96 18.02
N TYR A 218 27.68 -15.14 17.35
CA TYR A 218 26.62 -15.63 16.47
C TYR A 218 27.17 -16.02 15.10
N GLU A 219 26.98 -17.28 14.70
CA GLU A 219 27.50 -17.83 13.43
C GLU A 219 26.60 -17.53 12.20
N GLY A 220 25.38 -17.04 12.43
CA GLY A 220 24.44 -16.73 11.35
C GLY A 220 24.65 -15.35 10.72
N GLU A 221 24.02 -15.12 9.56
CA GLU A 221 24.12 -13.85 8.86
C GLU A 221 23.41 -12.72 9.62
N VAL A 222 24.05 -11.56 9.72
CA VAL A 222 23.46 -10.31 10.23
C VAL A 222 23.46 -9.29 9.10
N VAL A 223 22.29 -8.78 8.76
CA VAL A 223 22.07 -7.79 7.71
C VAL A 223 21.95 -6.42 8.36
N SER A 224 22.76 -5.46 7.89
CA SER A 224 22.74 -4.07 8.38
C SER A 224 22.04 -3.17 7.37
N ASP A 225 21.09 -2.34 7.81
CA ASP A 225 20.47 -1.36 6.91
C ASP A 225 21.36 -0.14 6.81
N LEU A 226 21.94 0.05 5.63
CA LEU A 226 22.73 1.24 5.32
C LEU A 226 21.87 2.51 5.33
N PHE A 227 20.54 2.41 5.23
CA PHE A 227 19.56 3.50 5.25
C PHE A 227 18.94 3.76 6.64
N GLY A 228 19.31 2.98 7.66
CA GLY A 228 18.91 3.13 9.07
C GLY A 228 20.09 2.91 10.01
N GLU A 229 19.82 2.77 11.31
CA GLU A 229 20.81 2.30 12.32
C GLU A 229 20.57 0.85 12.73
N ASP A 230 19.49 0.27 12.23
CA ASP A 230 19.03 -1.04 12.63
C ASP A 230 19.82 -2.15 11.92
N ARG A 231 20.03 -3.24 12.65
CA ARG A 231 20.62 -4.49 12.17
C ARG A 231 19.62 -5.61 12.43
N TRP A 232 19.55 -6.62 11.56
CA TRP A 232 18.64 -7.76 11.71
C TRP A 232 19.35 -9.07 11.45
N PHE A 233 18.78 -10.15 11.97
CA PHE A 233 19.20 -11.50 11.64
C PHE A 233 18.71 -11.90 10.25
N GLY A 234 19.60 -12.41 9.41
CA GLY A 234 19.32 -12.83 8.04
C GLY A 234 18.58 -14.18 7.95
N ASP A 235 18.71 -15.01 8.99
CA ASP A 235 17.96 -16.25 9.15
C ASP A 235 17.27 -16.30 10.52
N THR A 236 15.94 -16.37 10.51
CA THR A 236 15.13 -16.42 11.72
C THR A 236 15.27 -17.76 12.45
N ALA A 237 15.52 -18.86 11.74
CA ALA A 237 15.66 -20.18 12.36
C ALA A 237 16.94 -20.29 13.20
N THR A 238 18.07 -19.82 12.65
CA THR A 238 19.34 -19.77 13.38
C THR A 238 19.26 -18.79 14.56
N PHE A 239 18.59 -17.64 14.40
CA PHE A 239 18.34 -16.72 15.52
C PHE A 239 17.57 -17.40 16.64
N TRP A 240 16.43 -18.04 16.35
CA TRP A 240 15.59 -18.67 17.37
C TRP A 240 16.30 -19.81 18.10
N THR A 241 17.20 -20.52 17.42
CA THR A 241 18.04 -21.54 18.06
C THR A 241 18.94 -20.93 19.13
N ALA A 242 19.66 -19.85 18.80
CA ALA A 242 20.52 -19.14 19.75
C ALA A 242 19.73 -18.43 20.86
N GLN A 243 18.61 -17.80 20.51
CA GLN A 243 17.76 -17.06 21.44
C GLN A 243 17.12 -18.00 22.48
N ASN A 244 16.58 -19.15 22.05
CA ASN A 244 15.99 -20.12 22.98
C ASN A 244 17.03 -20.74 23.92
N ALA A 245 18.26 -20.97 23.45
CA ALA A 245 19.36 -21.41 24.31
C ALA A 245 19.70 -20.36 25.39
N ALA A 246 19.73 -19.07 25.01
CA ALA A 246 19.98 -17.98 25.95
C ALA A 246 18.83 -17.78 26.96
N ILE A 247 17.57 -17.90 26.51
CA ILE A 247 16.39 -17.84 27.37
C ILE A 247 16.43 -18.97 28.40
N GLU A 248 16.73 -20.20 27.97
CA GLU A 248 16.81 -21.34 28.88
C GLU A 248 17.94 -21.19 29.89
N ALA A 249 19.11 -20.68 29.47
CA ALA A 249 20.22 -20.38 30.39
C ALA A 249 19.83 -19.33 31.44
N LYS A 250 19.08 -18.29 31.04
CA LYS A 250 18.52 -17.30 32.00
C LYS A 250 17.50 -17.94 32.93
N ALA A 251 16.59 -18.75 32.40
CA ALA A 251 15.59 -19.46 33.19
C ALA A 251 16.25 -20.36 34.25
N GLU A 252 17.28 -21.11 33.87
CA GLU A 252 18.02 -21.97 34.79
C GLU A 252 18.71 -21.17 35.89
N GLY A 253 19.34 -20.03 35.57
CA GLY A 253 19.92 -19.15 36.60
C GLY A 253 18.90 -18.69 37.65
N TYR A 254 17.65 -18.42 37.26
CA TYR A 254 16.58 -18.11 38.22
C TYR A 254 16.14 -19.34 39.03
N ARG A 255 16.08 -20.53 38.40
CA ARG A 255 15.78 -21.79 39.10
C ARG A 255 16.85 -22.14 40.14
N GLU A 256 18.13 -22.01 39.80
CA GLU A 256 19.26 -22.17 40.72
C GLU A 256 19.22 -21.17 41.87
N ALA A 257 18.84 -19.92 41.58
CA ALA A 257 18.60 -18.94 42.62
C ALA A 257 17.43 -19.32 43.53
N GLY A 258 16.57 -20.28 43.15
CA GLY A 258 15.45 -20.82 43.93
C GLY A 258 14.08 -20.23 43.56
N TRP A 259 13.95 -19.62 42.38
CA TRP A 259 12.67 -19.14 41.86
C TRP A 259 11.94 -20.22 41.07
N ALA A 260 10.62 -20.22 41.12
CA ALA A 260 9.80 -20.92 40.12
C ALA A 260 9.73 -20.04 38.85
N VAL A 261 10.04 -20.61 37.69
CA VAL A 261 10.16 -19.88 36.42
C VAL A 261 9.16 -20.41 35.40
N SER A 262 8.48 -19.50 34.70
CA SER A 262 7.60 -19.81 33.56
C SER A 262 8.06 -19.04 32.33
N VAL A 263 8.41 -19.74 31.27
CA VAL A 263 8.67 -19.13 29.95
C VAL A 263 7.36 -19.14 29.17
N LEU A 264 6.87 -17.97 28.79
CA LEU A 264 5.63 -17.84 28.04
C LEU A 264 5.85 -18.17 26.55
N PRO A 265 4.85 -18.74 25.86
CA PRO A 265 4.82 -18.85 24.41
C PRO A 265 5.05 -17.50 23.72
N THR A 266 5.61 -17.52 22.50
CA THR A 266 5.97 -16.30 21.75
C THR A 266 4.78 -15.46 21.29
N ASP A 267 3.58 -16.05 21.28
CA ASP A 267 2.30 -15.42 20.98
C ASP A 267 1.54 -14.95 22.23
N GLU A 268 2.04 -15.25 23.44
CA GLU A 268 1.43 -14.88 24.71
C GLU A 268 2.19 -13.74 25.39
N ALA A 269 1.52 -12.60 25.58
CA ALA A 269 2.07 -11.46 26.32
C ALA A 269 1.80 -11.60 27.82
N PHE A 270 2.77 -11.18 28.65
CA PHE A 270 2.55 -11.10 30.10
C PHE A 270 1.59 -9.96 30.45
N GLN A 271 0.38 -10.30 30.87
CA GLN A 271 -0.64 -9.32 31.25
C GLN A 271 -0.51 -8.92 32.72
N THR A 272 0.10 -7.76 32.97
CA THR A 272 0.33 -7.24 34.32
C THR A 272 -0.94 -7.11 35.15
N TRP A 273 -2.11 -6.85 34.54
CA TRP A 273 -3.39 -6.75 35.25
C TRP A 273 -4.00 -8.10 35.66
N GLU A 274 -3.51 -9.22 35.10
CA GLU A 274 -3.92 -10.57 35.51
C GLU A 274 -2.99 -11.18 36.57
N HIS A 275 -2.00 -10.41 37.03
CA HIS A 275 -0.98 -10.83 37.97
C HIS A 275 -0.86 -9.88 39.16
N GLU A 276 -0.48 -10.42 40.31
CA GLU A 276 -0.23 -9.67 41.53
C GLU A 276 1.24 -9.82 41.94
N ARG A 277 1.84 -8.74 42.47
CA ARG A 277 3.21 -8.77 43.00
C ARG A 277 3.25 -9.66 44.24
N CYS A 278 4.10 -10.68 44.20
CA CYS A 278 4.30 -11.60 45.30
C CYS A 278 5.81 -11.79 45.54
N PRO A 279 6.31 -11.50 46.74
CA PRO A 279 7.70 -11.80 47.09
C PRO A 279 7.97 -13.30 46.99
N LYS A 280 9.21 -13.66 46.64
CA LYS A 280 9.66 -15.06 46.55
C LYS A 280 9.29 -15.92 47.76
N ARG A 281 9.44 -15.38 48.98
CA ARG A 281 9.12 -16.07 50.25
C ARG A 281 7.65 -16.47 50.39
N LYS A 282 6.76 -15.85 49.61
CA LYS A 282 5.32 -16.10 49.59
C LYS A 282 4.87 -16.84 48.32
N GLY A 283 5.79 -17.43 47.56
CA GLY A 283 5.50 -18.19 46.34
C GLY A 283 5.55 -17.37 45.04
N GLY A 284 6.15 -16.18 45.06
CA GLY A 284 6.36 -15.40 43.84
C GLY A 284 7.19 -16.13 42.78
N ARG A 285 6.79 -16.01 41.52
CA ARG A 285 7.41 -16.63 40.34
C ARG A 285 8.10 -15.60 39.46
N VAL A 286 8.92 -16.08 38.52
CA VAL A 286 9.51 -15.30 37.44
C VAL A 286 8.85 -15.70 36.12
N PHE A 287 8.31 -14.74 35.39
CA PHE A 287 7.78 -14.95 34.04
C PHE A 287 8.74 -14.38 33.01
N ILE A 288 9.08 -15.17 32.00
CA ILE A 288 9.89 -14.73 30.86
C ILE A 288 8.97 -14.65 29.66
N ALA A 289 8.61 -13.44 29.24
CA ALA A 289 7.78 -13.19 28.07
C ALA A 289 8.68 -12.96 26.85
N VAL A 290 8.36 -13.61 25.74
CA VAL A 290 9.13 -13.53 24.51
C VAL A 290 8.21 -13.00 23.41
N SER A 291 8.60 -11.94 22.70
CA SER A 291 7.80 -11.41 21.59
C SER A 291 8.11 -12.15 20.29
N VAL A 292 7.18 -12.11 19.34
CA VAL A 292 7.41 -12.56 17.95
C VAL A 292 8.56 -11.81 17.24
N ARG A 293 9.01 -10.66 17.79
CA ARG A 293 10.17 -9.90 17.31
C ARG A 293 11.47 -10.27 18.03
N GLY A 294 11.44 -11.28 18.90
CA GLY A 294 12.60 -11.79 19.63
C GLY A 294 12.86 -11.10 20.96
N ASP A 295 12.16 -10.01 21.29
CA ASP A 295 12.36 -9.27 22.54
C ASP A 295 12.02 -10.15 23.74
N VAL A 296 12.84 -10.09 24.79
CA VAL A 296 12.65 -10.87 26.02
C VAL A 296 12.46 -9.93 27.20
N ALA A 297 11.34 -10.07 27.91
CA ALA A 297 11.04 -9.34 29.13
C ALA A 297 10.92 -10.32 30.32
N ILE A 298 11.53 -9.98 31.45
CA ILE A 298 11.57 -10.82 32.65
C ILE A 298 10.82 -10.10 33.77
N TYR A 299 9.80 -10.77 34.30
CA TYR A 299 8.92 -10.26 35.36
C TYR A 299 9.11 -11.07 36.63
N GLU A 300 9.86 -10.52 37.58
CA GLU A 300 10.17 -11.17 38.84
C GLU A 300 9.13 -10.89 39.93
N GLY A 301 8.78 -11.92 40.70
CA GLY A 301 7.95 -11.79 41.89
C GLY A 301 6.48 -11.53 41.55
N TYR A 302 5.91 -12.38 40.71
CA TYR A 302 4.49 -12.33 40.36
C TYR A 302 3.81 -13.68 40.56
N ILE A 303 2.50 -13.65 40.79
CA ILE A 303 1.58 -14.79 40.73
C ILE A 303 0.33 -14.36 39.97
N SER A 304 -0.42 -15.30 39.37
CA SER A 304 -1.70 -14.98 38.74
C SER A 304 -2.75 -14.57 39.78
N LEU A 305 -3.73 -13.76 39.40
CA LEU A 305 -4.86 -13.40 40.27
C LEU A 305 -5.63 -14.63 40.77
N LYS A 306 -5.65 -15.72 39.99
CA LYS A 306 -6.26 -16.99 40.38
C LYS A 306 -5.49 -17.65 41.54
N GLU A 307 -4.16 -17.66 41.48
CA GLU A 307 -3.30 -18.16 42.56
C GLU A 307 -3.38 -17.25 43.79
N ALA A 308 -3.37 -15.93 43.63
CA ALA A 308 -3.54 -14.97 44.73
C ALA A 308 -4.85 -15.19 45.49
N ARG A 309 -5.97 -15.42 44.76
CA ARG A 309 -7.27 -15.76 45.36
C ARG A 309 -7.28 -17.08 46.10
N LYS A 310 -6.51 -18.09 45.67
CA LYS A 310 -6.37 -19.38 46.36
C LYS A 310 -5.53 -19.24 47.63
N LEU A 311 -4.40 -18.54 47.56
CA LEU A 311 -3.57 -18.20 48.72
C LEU A 311 -4.35 -17.43 49.79
N ALA A 312 -5.20 -16.48 49.40
CA ALA A 312 -6.08 -15.75 50.32
C ALA A 312 -7.11 -16.63 51.03
N LYS A 313 -7.48 -17.78 50.44
CA LYS A 313 -8.41 -18.76 51.02
C LYS A 313 -7.73 -19.82 51.90
N GLY A 314 -6.41 -19.75 52.07
CA GLY A 314 -5.65 -20.71 52.89
C GLY A 314 -5.46 -22.08 52.23
N GLU A 315 -5.73 -22.19 50.93
CA GLU A 315 -5.43 -23.39 50.14
C GLU A 315 -3.93 -23.42 49.82
N VAL A 316 -3.23 -24.48 50.20
CA VAL A 316 -1.80 -24.65 49.89
C VAL A 316 -1.66 -24.81 48.39
N SER A 317 -0.92 -23.89 47.75
CA SER A 317 -0.50 -24.04 46.37
C SER A 317 0.45 -25.25 46.31
N GLN A 318 0.01 -26.35 45.71
CA GLN A 318 0.96 -27.29 45.16
C GLN A 318 1.76 -26.54 44.09
N ASP A 319 3.08 -26.74 44.09
CA ASP A 319 3.93 -26.36 42.97
C ASP A 319 3.37 -27.06 41.72
N ASP A 320 2.55 -26.37 40.95
CA ASP A 320 2.39 -26.70 39.53
C ASP A 320 3.71 -26.31 38.88
N LYS A 321 4.71 -27.21 39.04
CA LYS A 321 5.89 -27.23 38.20
C LYS A 321 5.38 -27.04 36.77
N PRO A 322 5.93 -26.10 35.99
CA PRO A 322 5.52 -25.96 34.60
C PRO A 322 5.61 -27.34 33.97
N VAL A 323 4.45 -27.91 33.65
CA VAL A 323 4.36 -29.25 33.10
C VAL A 323 5.11 -29.14 31.79
N ARG A 324 6.24 -29.84 31.70
CA ARG A 324 7.00 -29.89 30.45
C ARG A 324 5.99 -30.33 29.38
N PRO A 325 5.75 -29.50 28.34
CA PRO A 325 4.80 -29.88 27.32
C PRO A 325 5.24 -31.22 26.73
N GLU A 326 4.27 -32.08 26.49
CA GLU A 326 4.51 -33.44 25.97
C GLU A 326 5.31 -33.41 24.66
N ILE A 327 5.18 -32.32 23.91
CA ILE A 327 5.83 -32.07 22.62
C ILE A 327 6.53 -30.71 22.59
N SER A 328 7.61 -30.61 21.82
CA SER A 328 8.32 -29.36 21.59
C SER A 328 7.62 -28.50 20.54
N ALA A 329 7.93 -27.18 20.49
CA ALA A 329 7.37 -26.27 19.49
C ALA A 329 7.60 -26.72 18.02
N PRO A 330 8.77 -27.27 17.63
CA PRO A 330 8.92 -27.84 16.28
C PRO A 330 8.00 -29.03 15.99
N ILE A 331 7.77 -29.91 16.98
CA ILE A 331 6.83 -31.03 16.85
C ILE A 331 5.40 -30.50 16.74
N GLN A 332 5.03 -29.48 17.52
CA GLN A 332 3.74 -28.82 17.42
C GLN A 332 3.50 -28.26 16.01
N ASN A 333 4.45 -27.51 15.46
CA ASN A 333 4.36 -26.99 14.09
C ASN A 333 4.24 -28.11 13.04
N TYR A 334 5.04 -29.18 13.17
CA TYR A 334 4.93 -30.36 12.31
C TYR A 334 3.52 -30.97 12.35
N ILE A 335 2.96 -31.14 13.55
CA ILE A 335 1.61 -31.67 13.76
C ILE A 335 0.57 -30.75 13.12
N ASP A 336 0.63 -29.44 13.37
CA ASP A 336 -0.36 -28.49 12.87
C ASP A 336 -0.37 -28.44 11.34
N LEU A 337 0.80 -28.44 10.69
CA LEU A 337 0.91 -28.46 9.24
C LEU A 337 0.36 -29.75 8.63
N HIS A 338 0.64 -30.92 9.23
CA HIS A 338 0.11 -32.19 8.73
C HIS A 338 -1.39 -32.34 8.97
N ARG A 339 -1.90 -31.89 10.12
CA ARG A 339 -3.35 -31.86 10.41
C ARG A 339 -4.08 -30.92 9.46
N HIS A 340 -3.52 -29.73 9.23
CA HIS A 340 -4.05 -28.78 8.25
C HIS A 340 -4.08 -29.38 6.84
N ALA A 341 -3.00 -30.03 6.39
CA ALA A 341 -2.96 -30.71 5.09
C ALA A 341 -4.04 -31.80 4.96
N ALA A 342 -4.25 -32.61 6.01
CA ALA A 342 -5.29 -33.63 6.04
C ALA A 342 -6.71 -33.03 5.97
N VAL A 343 -6.99 -31.98 6.74
CA VAL A 343 -8.29 -31.28 6.71
C VAL A 343 -8.53 -30.65 5.35
N ARG A 344 -7.52 -30.03 4.73
CA ARG A 344 -7.63 -29.47 3.37
C ARG A 344 -8.00 -30.53 2.34
N ALA A 345 -7.38 -31.71 2.39
CA ALA A 345 -7.69 -32.81 1.49
C ALA A 345 -9.15 -33.30 1.66
N GLY A 346 -9.66 -33.33 2.88
CA GLY A 346 -11.05 -33.66 3.17
C GLY A 346 -12.03 -32.58 2.69
N LEU A 347 -11.78 -31.32 3.03
CA LEU A 347 -12.65 -30.17 2.73
C LEU A 347 -12.80 -29.95 1.22
N ALA A 348 -11.76 -30.24 0.43
CA ALA A 348 -11.81 -30.15 -1.04
C ALA A 348 -12.93 -30.99 -1.68
N ASN A 349 -13.42 -32.02 -0.98
CA ASN A 349 -14.52 -32.88 -1.44
C ASN A 349 -15.88 -32.52 -0.79
N GLN A 350 -15.97 -31.40 -0.06
CA GLN A 350 -17.18 -30.98 0.66
C GLN A 350 -17.55 -29.52 0.31
N PRO A 351 -18.04 -29.24 -0.90
CA PRO A 351 -18.30 -27.87 -1.37
C PRO A 351 -19.35 -27.14 -0.51
N SER A 352 -20.37 -27.85 -0.03
CA SER A 352 -21.41 -27.27 0.86
C SER A 352 -20.86 -26.83 2.22
N LEU A 353 -19.92 -27.60 2.80
CA LEU A 353 -19.21 -27.23 4.02
C LEU A 353 -18.20 -26.09 3.77
N ALA A 354 -17.49 -26.15 2.64
CA ALA A 354 -16.55 -25.11 2.24
C ALA A 354 -17.24 -23.75 2.05
N LEU A 355 -18.44 -23.72 1.45
CA LEU A 355 -19.24 -22.51 1.31
C LEU A 355 -19.63 -21.93 2.68
N ARG A 356 -20.11 -22.75 3.60
CA ARG A 356 -20.43 -22.33 4.97
C ARG A 356 -19.22 -21.76 5.70
N LEU A 357 -18.05 -22.38 5.57
CA LEU A 357 -16.80 -21.86 6.12
C LEU A 357 -16.41 -20.52 5.48
N MET A 358 -16.58 -20.37 4.16
CA MET A 358 -16.34 -19.10 3.47
C MET A 358 -17.27 -18.00 3.97
N VAL A 359 -18.57 -18.29 4.13
CA VAL A 359 -19.57 -17.36 4.70
C VAL A 359 -19.19 -16.98 6.14
N ALA A 360 -18.81 -17.95 6.97
CA ALA A 360 -18.35 -17.70 8.33
C ALA A 360 -17.14 -16.74 8.37
N HIS A 361 -16.16 -16.96 7.49
CA HIS A 361 -15.01 -16.07 7.35
C HIS A 361 -15.37 -14.69 6.80
N ALA A 362 -16.34 -14.60 5.89
CA ALA A 362 -16.80 -13.32 5.39
C ALA A 362 -17.46 -12.48 6.50
N ILE A 363 -18.16 -13.13 7.43
CA ILE A 363 -18.81 -12.49 8.58
C ILE A 363 -17.81 -12.11 9.68
N VAL A 364 -17.04 -13.07 10.20
CA VAL A 364 -16.16 -12.87 11.38
C VAL A 364 -14.77 -12.37 11.01
N GLY A 365 -14.31 -12.67 9.80
CA GLY A 365 -12.96 -12.43 9.33
C GLY A 365 -12.10 -13.68 9.29
N SER A 366 -10.99 -13.58 8.56
CA SER A 366 -9.91 -14.56 8.53
C SER A 366 -8.60 -13.88 8.89
N SER A 367 -7.64 -14.63 9.44
CA SER A 367 -6.27 -14.13 9.63
C SER A 367 -5.52 -13.95 8.31
N LEU A 368 -6.02 -14.55 7.22
CA LEU A 368 -5.38 -14.55 5.91
C LEU A 368 -6.01 -13.58 4.91
N TRP A 369 -7.26 -13.16 5.14
CA TRP A 369 -7.99 -12.23 4.28
C TRP A 369 -9.12 -11.54 5.05
N SER A 370 -9.54 -10.38 4.56
CA SER A 370 -10.56 -9.58 5.23
C SER A 370 -11.64 -9.13 4.28
N VAL A 371 -12.89 -9.21 4.74
CA VAL A 371 -14.06 -8.59 4.10
C VAL A 371 -14.36 -7.26 4.78
N ARG A 372 -14.84 -6.29 3.99
CA ARG A 372 -15.20 -4.95 4.45
C ARG A 372 -16.61 -4.64 3.96
N VAL A 373 -17.43 -4.12 4.87
CA VAL A 373 -18.70 -3.50 4.52
C VAL A 373 -18.42 -2.24 3.72
N GLU A 374 -19.20 -1.98 2.68
CA GLU A 374 -19.20 -0.71 1.97
C GLU A 374 -19.67 0.39 2.93
N PRO A 375 -18.80 1.34 3.31
CA PRO A 375 -19.12 2.31 4.36
C PRO A 375 -20.21 3.31 3.98
N GLN A 376 -20.64 3.37 2.72
CA GLN A 376 -21.66 4.30 2.20
C GLN A 376 -21.37 5.76 2.60
N ARG A 377 -20.12 6.20 2.45
CA ARG A 377 -19.71 7.55 2.88
C ARG A 377 -20.37 8.62 2.02
N ALA A 378 -21.33 9.33 2.62
CA ALA A 378 -21.94 10.52 2.06
C ALA A 378 -21.03 11.75 2.20
N ALA A 379 -21.08 12.66 1.22
CA ALA A 379 -20.33 13.92 1.26
C ALA A 379 -21.01 15.01 2.11
N SER A 380 -22.28 14.81 2.49
CA SER A 380 -23.05 15.70 3.35
C SER A 380 -24.19 14.94 4.04
N ASP A 381 -24.67 15.47 5.17
CA ASP A 381 -25.77 14.87 5.94
C ASP A 381 -27.04 14.71 5.10
N ALA A 382 -27.35 15.70 4.24
CA ALA A 382 -28.49 15.61 3.33
C ALA A 382 -28.42 14.42 2.36
N ILE A 383 -27.22 14.00 1.94
CA ILE A 383 -27.04 12.80 1.10
C ILE A 383 -27.18 11.54 1.96
N ALA A 384 -26.66 11.55 3.19
CA ALA A 384 -26.81 10.43 4.12
C ALA A 384 -28.29 10.16 4.44
N GLU A 385 -29.04 11.20 4.82
CA GLU A 385 -30.48 11.12 5.12
C GLU A 385 -31.30 10.65 3.91
N SER A 386 -30.94 11.11 2.70
CA SER A 386 -31.59 10.68 1.45
C SER A 386 -31.46 9.17 1.21
N VAL A 387 -30.26 8.63 1.44
CA VAL A 387 -29.99 7.19 1.27
C VAL A 387 -30.65 6.39 2.38
N GLU A 388 -30.50 6.80 3.64
CA GLU A 388 -31.08 6.14 4.82
C GLU A 388 -32.62 6.09 4.75
N GLY A 389 -33.26 7.16 4.28
CA GLY A 389 -34.71 7.23 4.07
C GLY A 389 -35.21 6.54 2.79
N SER A 390 -34.32 5.96 1.99
CA SER A 390 -34.70 5.39 0.69
C SER A 390 -35.46 4.07 0.83
N SER A 391 -36.39 3.83 -0.09
CA SER A 391 -37.15 2.57 -0.11
C SER A 391 -36.29 1.34 -0.42
N ALA A 392 -35.13 1.54 -1.05
CA ALA A 392 -34.16 0.49 -1.32
C ALA A 392 -33.49 0.01 -0.03
N GLU A 393 -32.99 0.94 0.79
CA GLU A 393 -32.39 0.62 2.09
C GLU A 393 -33.40 0.01 3.04
N ALA A 394 -34.64 0.52 3.09
CA ALA A 394 -35.69 -0.08 3.92
C ALA A 394 -35.99 -1.55 3.55
N LYS A 395 -36.05 -1.87 2.24
CA LYS A 395 -36.25 -3.25 1.77
C LYS A 395 -35.04 -4.14 2.07
N PHE A 396 -33.84 -3.59 1.96
CA PHE A 396 -32.61 -4.32 2.26
C PHE A 396 -32.50 -4.64 3.76
N ASP A 397 -32.81 -3.66 4.61
CA ASP A 397 -32.79 -3.81 6.07
C ASP A 397 -33.81 -4.86 6.56
N GLU A 398 -34.99 -4.93 5.95
CA GLU A 398 -35.97 -6.00 6.25
C GLU A 398 -35.34 -7.40 6.06
N LYS A 399 -34.63 -7.61 4.95
CA LYS A 399 -33.95 -8.88 4.67
C LYS A 399 -32.74 -9.12 5.57
N ARG A 400 -31.99 -8.06 5.89
CA ARG A 400 -30.86 -8.11 6.82
C ARG A 400 -31.31 -8.58 8.20
N ARG A 401 -32.39 -8.01 8.75
CA ARG A 401 -32.95 -8.40 10.06
C ARG A 401 -33.43 -9.86 10.10
N MET A 402 -33.98 -10.37 8.99
CA MET A 402 -34.30 -11.79 8.88
C MET A 402 -33.04 -12.66 9.01
N VAL A 403 -31.93 -12.27 8.36
CA VAL A 403 -30.65 -12.99 8.46
C VAL A 403 -30.03 -12.88 9.84
N LEU A 404 -30.07 -11.71 10.50
CA LEU A 404 -29.63 -11.55 11.89
C LEU A 404 -30.37 -12.53 12.81
N ALA A 405 -31.68 -12.65 12.66
CA ALA A 405 -32.49 -13.60 13.43
C ALA A 405 -32.13 -15.07 13.15
N LEU A 406 -31.87 -15.43 11.89
CA LEU A 406 -31.43 -16.79 11.52
C LEU A 406 -30.10 -17.17 12.19
N LEU A 407 -29.16 -16.22 12.25
CA LEU A 407 -27.84 -16.41 12.84
C LEU A 407 -27.84 -16.27 14.37
N GLY A 408 -28.94 -15.80 14.96
CA GLY A 408 -29.07 -15.56 16.40
C GLY A 408 -28.30 -14.32 16.87
N PHE A 409 -28.11 -13.33 16.00
CA PHE A 409 -27.43 -12.07 16.31
C PHE A 409 -28.41 -11.08 16.95
N ASP A 410 -27.89 -10.03 17.60
CA ASP A 410 -28.72 -8.93 18.09
C ASP A 410 -29.48 -8.29 16.90
N PRO A 411 -30.82 -8.20 16.93
CA PRO A 411 -31.61 -7.55 15.89
C PRO A 411 -31.23 -6.09 15.60
N GLU A 412 -30.62 -5.40 16.56
CA GLU A 412 -30.18 -4.00 16.43
C GLU A 412 -28.75 -3.89 15.85
N THR A 413 -28.10 -5.01 15.52
CA THR A 413 -26.78 -5.00 14.87
C THR A 413 -26.89 -4.35 13.48
N PRO A 414 -26.10 -3.31 13.17
CA PRO A 414 -26.26 -2.56 11.92
C PRO A 414 -25.87 -3.36 10.67
N THR A 415 -25.04 -4.40 10.82
CA THR A 415 -24.57 -5.25 9.72
C THR A 415 -24.45 -6.70 10.16
N VAL A 416 -24.69 -7.64 9.23
CA VAL A 416 -24.38 -9.06 9.45
C VAL A 416 -22.86 -9.25 9.43
N THR A 417 -22.21 -8.67 8.43
CA THR A 417 -20.76 -8.69 8.26
C THR A 417 -20.10 -7.90 9.40
N ARG A 418 -19.11 -8.50 10.07
CA ARG A 418 -18.42 -7.98 11.27
C ARG A 418 -19.29 -7.80 12.52
N GLY A 419 -20.55 -8.21 12.48
CA GLY A 419 -21.52 -8.03 13.58
C GLY A 419 -21.53 -9.13 14.64
N TYR A 420 -20.56 -10.07 14.65
CA TYR A 420 -20.60 -11.23 15.54
C TYR A 420 -19.64 -11.10 16.73
N ASP A 421 -20.19 -11.09 17.94
CA ASP A 421 -19.49 -11.04 19.23
C ASP A 421 -19.66 -12.34 20.07
N GLY A 422 -20.26 -13.38 19.47
CA GLY A 422 -20.70 -14.59 20.17
C GLY A 422 -19.60 -15.51 20.72
N GLU A 423 -20.05 -16.50 21.50
CA GLU A 423 -19.21 -17.50 22.15
C GLU A 423 -18.51 -18.40 21.12
N HIS A 424 -17.19 -18.58 21.25
CA HIS A 424 -16.34 -19.42 20.37
C HIS A 424 -16.02 -18.90 18.95
N GLY A 425 -16.36 -17.65 18.61
CA GLY A 425 -15.90 -16.98 17.38
C GLY A 425 -16.25 -17.74 16.08
N LEU A 426 -15.30 -17.83 15.14
CA LEU A 426 -15.50 -18.49 13.83
C LEU A 426 -16.07 -19.90 13.96
N ALA A 427 -15.59 -20.69 14.92
CA ALA A 427 -16.02 -22.07 15.10
C ALA A 427 -17.50 -22.15 15.53
N GLY A 428 -17.93 -21.27 16.44
CA GLY A 428 -19.33 -21.18 16.87
C GLY A 428 -20.26 -20.83 15.72
N LEU A 429 -19.90 -19.81 14.92
CA LEU A 429 -20.69 -19.42 13.75
C LEU A 429 -20.72 -20.52 12.68
N LEU A 430 -19.60 -21.21 12.43
CA LEU A 430 -19.56 -22.32 11.47
C LEU A 430 -20.52 -23.44 11.87
N VAL A 431 -20.52 -23.85 13.13
CA VAL A 431 -21.46 -24.87 13.63
C VAL A 431 -22.90 -24.40 13.41
N ARG A 432 -23.21 -23.14 13.72
CA ARG A 432 -24.54 -22.58 13.45
C ARG A 432 -24.92 -22.64 11.97
N LEU A 433 -24.02 -22.27 11.07
CA LEU A 433 -24.25 -22.33 9.62
C LEU A 433 -24.42 -23.76 9.10
N ILE A 434 -23.74 -24.76 9.70
CA ILE A 434 -23.90 -26.18 9.37
C ILE A 434 -25.32 -26.68 9.70
N GLU A 435 -25.94 -26.17 10.75
CA GLU A 435 -27.31 -26.54 11.14
C GLU A 435 -28.39 -25.93 10.22
N LEU A 436 -28.07 -24.84 9.52
CA LEU A 436 -29.02 -24.17 8.63
C LEU A 436 -29.18 -24.93 7.31
N PRO A 437 -30.40 -24.95 6.73
CA PRO A 437 -30.60 -25.49 5.39
C PRO A 437 -29.87 -24.63 4.35
N ASP A 438 -29.52 -25.23 3.20
CA ASP A 438 -28.81 -24.53 2.13
C ASP A 438 -29.54 -23.27 1.66
N SER A 439 -30.88 -23.25 1.68
CA SER A 439 -31.67 -22.07 1.34
C SER A 439 -31.32 -20.85 2.19
N ASP A 440 -31.16 -21.07 3.49
CA ASP A 440 -30.96 -20.03 4.49
C ASP A 440 -29.50 -19.56 4.47
N VAL A 441 -28.56 -20.49 4.26
CA VAL A 441 -27.13 -20.14 4.05
C VAL A 441 -26.96 -19.28 2.79
N MET A 442 -27.72 -19.56 1.72
CA MET A 442 -27.72 -18.73 0.53
C MET A 442 -28.32 -17.34 0.76
N ASP A 443 -29.35 -17.22 1.61
CA ASP A 443 -29.89 -15.91 2.00
C ASP A 443 -28.88 -15.12 2.85
N VAL A 444 -28.16 -15.79 3.77
CA VAL A 444 -27.04 -15.19 4.54
C VAL A 444 -25.95 -14.69 3.59
N LEU A 445 -25.51 -15.54 2.64
CA LEU A 445 -24.51 -15.17 1.63
C LEU A 445 -24.96 -13.95 0.82
N ALA A 446 -26.22 -13.91 0.38
CA ALA A 446 -26.75 -12.80 -0.39
C ALA A 446 -26.70 -11.47 0.38
N ILE A 447 -27.02 -11.48 1.69
CA ILE A 447 -26.90 -10.29 2.54
C ILE A 447 -25.44 -9.88 2.71
N VAL A 448 -24.54 -10.82 3.04
CA VAL A 448 -23.10 -10.53 3.20
C VAL A 448 -22.52 -9.94 1.92
N MET A 449 -22.85 -10.50 0.75
CA MET A 449 -22.39 -9.95 -0.53
C MET A 449 -22.99 -8.57 -0.83
N SER A 450 -24.23 -8.32 -0.43
CA SER A 450 -24.88 -7.02 -0.63
C SER A 450 -24.29 -5.93 0.28
N GLU A 451 -23.95 -6.25 1.54
CA GLU A 451 -23.29 -5.31 2.47
C GLU A 451 -21.86 -4.95 2.03
N THR A 452 -21.22 -5.81 1.25
CA THR A 452 -19.80 -5.70 0.86
C THR A 452 -19.62 -5.24 -0.58
N LEU A 453 -20.72 -4.92 -1.25
CA LEU A 453 -20.75 -4.48 -2.64
C LEU A 453 -20.27 -3.02 -2.76
N GLU A 454 -19.14 -2.81 -3.43
CA GLU A 454 -18.51 -1.49 -3.57
C GLU A 454 -19.39 -0.51 -4.36
N ALA A 455 -19.67 0.65 -3.74
CA ALA A 455 -20.43 1.71 -4.35
C ALA A 455 -19.65 2.38 -5.50
N GLY A 456 -20.33 2.65 -6.61
CA GLY A 456 -19.71 3.34 -7.76
C GLY A 456 -18.69 2.50 -8.52
N SER A 457 -18.78 1.17 -8.44
CA SER A 457 -17.99 0.22 -9.23
C SER A 457 -18.68 -0.16 -10.55
N THR A 458 -17.95 -0.76 -11.49
CA THR A 458 -18.52 -1.31 -12.74
C THR A 458 -19.45 -2.49 -12.46
N VAL A 459 -19.27 -3.17 -11.32
CA VAL A 459 -20.13 -4.27 -10.88
C VAL A 459 -21.56 -3.81 -10.64
N ILE A 460 -21.78 -2.59 -10.13
CA ILE A 460 -23.14 -2.03 -9.96
C ILE A 460 -23.85 -1.87 -11.31
N GLU A 461 -23.12 -1.36 -12.31
CA GLU A 461 -23.69 -1.15 -13.65
C GLU A 461 -24.01 -2.49 -14.34
N LEU A 462 -23.25 -3.54 -14.03
CA LEU A 462 -23.50 -4.90 -14.50
C LEU A 462 -24.68 -5.56 -13.77
N LEU A 463 -24.70 -5.51 -12.44
CA LEU A 463 -25.71 -6.20 -11.63
C LEU A 463 -27.09 -5.53 -11.70
N GLY A 464 -27.15 -4.21 -11.81
CA GLY A 464 -28.41 -3.45 -11.83
C GLY A 464 -29.44 -4.01 -12.83
N PRO A 465 -29.09 -4.16 -14.12
CA PRO A 465 -29.93 -4.83 -15.11
C PRO A 465 -30.19 -6.32 -14.80
N MET A 466 -29.16 -7.07 -14.38
CA MET A 466 -29.25 -8.53 -14.16
C MET A 466 -30.24 -8.91 -13.05
N VAL A 467 -30.29 -8.11 -11.97
CA VAL A 467 -31.24 -8.31 -10.88
C VAL A 467 -32.60 -7.63 -11.14
N GLY A 468 -32.76 -6.97 -12.30
CA GLY A 468 -34.01 -6.34 -12.71
C GLY A 468 -34.35 -5.06 -11.94
N THR A 469 -33.35 -4.30 -11.50
CA THR A 469 -33.55 -3.07 -10.72
C THR A 469 -34.17 -1.97 -11.57
N GLY A 470 -35.48 -1.77 -11.43
CA GLY A 470 -36.17 -0.59 -11.95
C GLY A 470 -36.07 0.57 -10.98
N MET A 471 -35.19 1.54 -11.23
CA MET A 471 -34.95 2.66 -10.30
C MET A 471 -36.22 3.42 -9.89
N ALA A 472 -37.19 3.57 -10.80
CA ALA A 472 -38.48 4.21 -10.48
C ALA A 472 -39.30 3.50 -9.40
N LYS A 473 -39.00 2.22 -9.10
CA LYS A 473 -39.66 1.40 -8.05
C LYS A 473 -38.95 1.44 -6.70
N VAL A 474 -37.70 1.90 -6.67
CA VAL A 474 -36.82 1.81 -5.49
C VAL A 474 -36.24 3.16 -5.08
N TRP A 475 -36.40 4.18 -5.93
CA TRP A 475 -35.91 5.54 -5.70
C TRP A 475 -36.97 6.56 -6.10
N GLN A 476 -37.00 7.68 -5.37
CA GLN A 476 -37.82 8.85 -5.67
C GLN A 476 -36.98 10.11 -5.48
N ALA A 477 -37.27 11.14 -6.26
CA ALA A 477 -36.57 12.41 -6.17
C ALA A 477 -36.89 13.15 -4.86
N ASP A 478 -35.85 13.73 -4.27
CA ASP A 478 -35.91 14.52 -3.05
C ASP A 478 -35.16 15.84 -3.19
N ASP A 479 -35.19 16.64 -2.13
CA ASP A 479 -34.52 17.93 -2.10
C ASP A 479 -33.00 17.82 -2.15
N ALA A 480 -32.42 16.73 -1.61
CA ALA A 480 -30.99 16.51 -1.62
C ALA A 480 -30.45 16.44 -3.06
N LEU A 481 -31.08 15.66 -3.94
CA LEU A 481 -30.70 15.64 -5.35
C LEU A 481 -30.97 17.00 -6.02
N LEU A 482 -32.19 17.53 -5.87
CA LEU A 482 -32.60 18.71 -6.63
C LEU A 482 -31.70 19.92 -6.34
N ASP A 483 -31.31 20.14 -5.09
CA ASP A 483 -30.44 21.27 -4.72
C ASP A 483 -28.98 21.11 -5.16
N LEU A 484 -28.53 19.87 -5.41
CA LEU A 484 -27.21 19.59 -5.98
C LEU A 484 -27.14 19.88 -7.48
N VAL A 485 -28.27 19.86 -8.20
CA VAL A 485 -28.30 20.20 -9.64
C VAL A 485 -28.18 21.72 -9.82
N LYS A 486 -26.97 22.19 -10.15
CA LYS A 486 -26.64 23.62 -10.33
C LYS A 486 -26.47 24.04 -11.79
N ASP A 487 -26.11 23.10 -12.67
CA ASP A 487 -25.89 23.37 -14.08
C ASP A 487 -27.21 23.79 -14.76
N ARG A 488 -27.19 24.89 -15.50
CA ARG A 488 -28.40 25.51 -16.09
C ARG A 488 -28.98 24.70 -17.24
N GLU A 489 -28.13 24.03 -18.00
CA GLU A 489 -28.54 23.19 -19.14
C GLU A 489 -29.14 21.89 -18.62
N VAL A 490 -28.47 21.25 -17.66
CA VAL A 490 -28.99 20.06 -16.98
C VAL A 490 -30.33 20.35 -16.31
N LEU A 491 -30.45 21.46 -15.57
CA LEU A 491 -31.74 21.88 -14.98
C LEU A 491 -32.82 22.12 -16.04
N GLY A 492 -32.45 22.63 -17.21
CA GLY A 492 -33.38 22.80 -18.33
C GLY A 492 -33.87 21.46 -18.87
N ALA A 493 -32.98 20.50 -19.05
CA ALA A 493 -33.31 19.15 -19.51
C ALA A 493 -34.19 18.39 -18.48
N VAL A 494 -33.83 18.44 -17.20
CA VAL A 494 -34.63 17.87 -16.11
C VAL A 494 -36.02 18.52 -16.06
N LEU A 495 -36.10 19.84 -16.19
CA LEU A 495 -37.38 20.55 -16.24
C LEU A 495 -38.22 20.11 -17.45
N ALA A 496 -37.61 19.87 -18.60
CA ALA A 496 -38.33 19.38 -19.78
C ALA A 496 -38.89 17.97 -19.59
N GLU A 497 -38.17 17.09 -18.89
CA GLU A 497 -38.62 15.73 -18.58
C GLU A 497 -39.76 15.71 -17.55
N VAL A 498 -39.67 16.57 -16.53
CA VAL A 498 -40.63 16.58 -15.43
C VAL A 498 -41.85 17.46 -15.73
N ALA A 499 -41.67 18.66 -16.28
CA ALA A 499 -42.76 19.62 -16.50
C ALA A 499 -43.20 19.74 -17.97
N GLY A 500 -42.53 19.03 -18.88
CA GLY A 500 -42.78 19.10 -20.32
C GLY A 500 -41.94 20.16 -21.05
N THR A 501 -41.80 20.00 -22.37
CA THR A 501 -40.98 20.85 -23.23
C THR A 501 -41.45 22.31 -23.25
N ASP A 502 -42.76 22.53 -23.21
CA ASP A 502 -43.34 23.88 -23.25
C ASP A 502 -43.05 24.66 -21.96
N ALA A 503 -43.15 23.99 -20.81
CA ALA A 503 -42.80 24.57 -19.52
C ALA A 503 -41.30 24.89 -19.44
N ALA A 504 -40.44 24.02 -19.98
CA ALA A 504 -39.01 24.27 -20.05
C ALA A 504 -38.67 25.46 -20.97
N ALA A 505 -39.30 25.55 -22.14
CA ALA A 505 -39.12 26.66 -23.08
C ALA A 505 -39.57 28.01 -22.48
N ALA A 506 -40.73 28.04 -21.81
CA ALA A 506 -41.25 29.23 -21.14
C ALA A 506 -40.35 29.72 -19.99
N ASN A 507 -39.54 28.84 -19.42
CA ASN A 507 -38.66 29.13 -18.29
C ASN A 507 -37.17 29.12 -18.65
N ILE A 508 -36.81 29.26 -19.93
CA ILE A 508 -35.42 29.15 -20.38
C ILE A 508 -34.49 30.15 -19.67
N THR A 509 -34.94 31.40 -19.51
CA THR A 509 -34.23 32.50 -18.82
C THR A 509 -34.44 32.53 -17.29
N ALA A 510 -35.30 31.65 -16.76
CA ALA A 510 -35.59 31.61 -15.34
C ALA A 510 -34.36 31.19 -14.52
N THR A 511 -34.28 31.69 -13.28
CA THR A 511 -33.19 31.32 -12.37
C THR A 511 -33.25 29.84 -12.01
N GLY A 512 -32.11 29.24 -11.63
CA GLY A 512 -32.07 27.84 -11.19
C GLY A 512 -33.00 27.55 -10.01
N LYS A 513 -33.20 28.53 -9.10
CA LYS A 513 -34.16 28.44 -8.01
C LYS A 513 -35.60 28.27 -8.52
N VAL A 514 -35.99 29.06 -9.52
CA VAL A 514 -37.32 28.97 -10.12
C VAL A 514 -37.50 27.63 -10.83
N LYS A 515 -36.52 27.19 -11.63
CA LYS A 515 -36.58 25.89 -12.32
C LYS A 515 -36.74 24.72 -11.33
N ARG A 516 -35.96 24.70 -10.24
CA ARG A 516 -36.08 23.70 -9.18
C ARG A 516 -37.43 23.73 -8.49
N GLN A 517 -37.99 24.92 -8.22
CA GLN A 517 -39.32 25.01 -7.63
C GLN A 517 -40.39 24.43 -8.56
N ILE A 518 -40.29 24.69 -9.87
CA ILE A 518 -41.22 24.11 -10.84
C ILE A 518 -41.15 22.58 -10.82
N ILE A 519 -39.93 22.02 -10.82
CA ILE A 519 -39.71 20.59 -10.73
C ILE A 519 -40.32 20.01 -9.44
N ARG A 520 -40.08 20.64 -8.27
CA ARG A 520 -40.69 20.23 -6.98
C ARG A 520 -42.20 20.21 -7.03
N ASP A 521 -42.79 21.26 -7.59
CA ASP A 521 -44.25 21.40 -7.66
C ASP A 521 -44.86 20.30 -8.56
N CYS A 522 -44.18 19.94 -9.66
CA CYS A 522 -44.57 18.80 -10.50
C CYS A 522 -44.39 17.46 -9.78
N LEU A 523 -43.29 17.22 -9.07
CA LEU A 523 -43.06 15.96 -8.35
C LEU A 523 -44.03 15.77 -7.17
N SER A 524 -44.42 16.87 -6.52
CA SER A 524 -45.35 16.85 -5.38
C SER A 524 -46.83 17.03 -5.78
N GLY A 525 -47.12 17.46 -7.00
CA GLY A 525 -48.48 17.79 -7.45
C GLY A 525 -49.06 19.04 -6.78
N THR A 526 -48.20 20.00 -6.42
CA THR A 526 -48.57 21.23 -5.70
C THR A 526 -48.57 22.44 -6.64
N ASN A 527 -49.04 23.60 -6.16
CA ASN A 527 -49.07 24.87 -6.91
C ASN A 527 -49.76 24.77 -8.29
N GLY A 528 -50.81 23.96 -8.38
CA GLY A 528 -51.62 23.81 -9.59
C GLY A 528 -50.97 22.98 -10.70
N ARG A 529 -49.87 22.26 -10.42
CA ARG A 529 -49.21 21.35 -11.37
C ARG A 529 -49.65 19.91 -11.16
N ALA A 530 -49.77 19.16 -12.26
CA ALA A 530 -50.06 17.73 -12.19
C ALA A 530 -48.88 16.98 -11.56
N LYS A 531 -49.19 16.01 -10.70
CA LYS A 531 -48.18 15.18 -10.05
C LYS A 531 -47.49 14.27 -11.07
N VAL A 532 -46.16 14.20 -11.00
CA VAL A 532 -45.33 13.30 -11.81
C VAL A 532 -44.71 12.26 -10.90
N ASP A 533 -45.12 11.01 -11.08
CA ASP A 533 -44.63 9.86 -10.33
C ASP A 533 -43.59 9.07 -11.16
N GLY A 534 -42.62 8.46 -10.47
CA GLY A 534 -41.66 7.54 -11.10
C GLY A 534 -40.62 8.20 -12.01
N TRP A 535 -40.44 9.52 -11.93
CA TRP A 535 -39.33 10.19 -12.62
C TRP A 535 -37.98 9.75 -12.03
N VAL A 536 -37.03 9.45 -12.91
CA VAL A 536 -35.65 9.08 -12.56
C VAL A 536 -34.70 9.86 -13.47
N PRO A 537 -33.67 10.53 -12.92
CA PRO A 537 -32.64 11.17 -13.72
C PRO A 537 -31.91 10.16 -14.60
N ARG A 538 -31.55 10.57 -15.83
CA ARG A 538 -30.88 9.68 -16.79
C ARG A 538 -29.62 9.00 -16.24
N TRP A 539 -28.88 9.65 -15.34
CA TRP A 539 -27.61 9.15 -14.80
C TRP A 539 -27.80 8.00 -13.82
N MET A 540 -29.00 7.90 -13.24
CA MET A 540 -29.36 6.87 -12.26
C MET A 540 -30.03 5.67 -12.91
N ALA A 541 -30.54 5.79 -14.14
CA ALA A 541 -31.19 4.70 -14.86
C ALA A 541 -30.21 3.57 -15.20
N PHE A 542 -30.74 2.37 -15.46
CA PHE A 542 -30.01 1.25 -16.02
C PHE A 542 -30.56 0.93 -17.43
N PRO A 543 -29.77 1.07 -18.52
CA PRO A 543 -28.43 1.67 -18.56
C PRO A 543 -28.46 3.19 -18.32
N PRO A 544 -27.39 3.78 -17.75
CA PRO A 544 -27.33 5.20 -17.48
C PRO A 544 -27.06 6.02 -18.76
N ALA A 545 -27.56 7.24 -18.80
CA ALA A 545 -27.29 8.20 -19.87
C ALA A 545 -27.00 9.61 -19.32
N ALA A 546 -26.24 10.41 -20.08
CA ALA A 546 -25.97 11.81 -19.75
C ALA A 546 -27.05 12.75 -20.32
N TYR A 547 -27.21 13.92 -19.70
CA TYR A 547 -28.03 15.00 -20.29
C TYR A 547 -27.27 15.82 -21.34
N THR A 548 -25.94 15.79 -21.31
CA THR A 548 -25.07 16.63 -22.17
C THR A 548 -23.92 15.81 -22.72
N GLU A 549 -23.34 16.24 -23.83
CA GLU A 549 -22.17 15.61 -24.46
C GLU A 549 -20.85 15.90 -23.73
N ARG A 550 -20.85 16.78 -22.72
CA ARG A 550 -19.62 17.18 -21.98
C ARG A 550 -18.95 16.05 -21.20
N GLY A 551 -19.65 14.94 -20.94
CA GLY A 551 -19.16 13.86 -20.11
C GLY A 551 -19.13 14.20 -18.61
N GLY A 552 -18.28 13.52 -17.84
CA GLY A 552 -18.17 13.70 -16.38
C GLY A 552 -19.21 12.95 -15.55
N VAL A 553 -19.98 12.06 -16.17
CA VAL A 553 -20.99 11.23 -15.49
C VAL A 553 -20.40 9.84 -15.23
N GLY A 554 -20.00 9.58 -13.99
CA GLY A 554 -19.29 8.35 -13.62
C GLY A 554 -20.05 7.06 -13.95
N THR A 555 -21.38 7.03 -13.77
CA THR A 555 -22.22 5.85 -14.11
C THR A 555 -22.15 5.54 -15.61
N VAL A 556 -22.24 6.54 -16.48
CA VAL A 556 -22.12 6.39 -17.94
C VAL A 556 -20.73 5.90 -18.33
N THR A 557 -19.67 6.47 -17.74
CA THR A 557 -18.29 6.03 -18.01
C THR A 557 -18.08 4.57 -17.62
N ARG A 558 -18.60 4.14 -16.47
CA ARG A 558 -18.49 2.74 -16.02
C ARG A 558 -19.32 1.79 -16.86
N ALA A 559 -20.55 2.16 -17.21
CA ALA A 559 -21.41 1.36 -18.09
C ALA A 559 -20.77 1.16 -19.46
N ALA A 560 -20.14 2.20 -20.03
CA ALA A 560 -19.40 2.09 -21.28
C ALA A 560 -18.21 1.12 -21.17
N GLY A 561 -17.52 1.07 -20.03
CA GLY A 561 -16.40 0.17 -19.77
C GLY A 561 -16.76 -1.32 -19.74
N ILE A 562 -18.05 -1.66 -19.62
CA ILE A 562 -18.54 -3.04 -19.62
C ILE A 562 -19.44 -3.36 -20.83
N ALA A 563 -19.61 -2.43 -21.77
CA ALA A 563 -20.56 -2.57 -22.87
C ALA A 563 -20.22 -3.71 -23.86
N GLU A 564 -18.95 -4.12 -23.91
CA GLU A 564 -18.48 -5.24 -24.75
C GLU A 564 -18.53 -6.61 -24.05
N ILE A 565 -18.91 -6.65 -22.77
CA ILE A 565 -19.03 -7.91 -22.02
C ILE A 565 -20.36 -8.56 -22.42
N ASP A 566 -20.27 -9.72 -23.08
CA ASP A 566 -21.45 -10.50 -23.45
C ASP A 566 -22.18 -10.97 -22.19
N HIS A 567 -23.46 -10.64 -22.08
CA HIS A 567 -24.26 -10.99 -20.92
C HIS A 567 -24.93 -12.34 -21.17
N PRO A 568 -24.79 -13.34 -20.27
CA PRO A 568 -25.55 -14.56 -20.41
C PRO A 568 -27.05 -14.24 -20.45
N ALA A 569 -27.74 -14.69 -21.50
CA ALA A 569 -29.15 -14.40 -21.74
C ALA A 569 -30.09 -15.03 -20.69
N GLU A 570 -29.59 -16.03 -19.96
CA GLU A 570 -30.31 -16.73 -18.91
C GLU A 570 -29.64 -16.49 -17.56
N GLN A 571 -30.47 -16.27 -16.53
CA GLN A 571 -29.99 -16.32 -15.16
C GLN A 571 -29.42 -17.73 -14.91
N PRO A 572 -28.24 -17.85 -14.27
CA PRO A 572 -27.72 -19.16 -13.90
C PRO A 572 -28.77 -19.90 -13.07
N GLU A 573 -28.95 -21.20 -13.33
CA GLU A 573 -29.87 -22.02 -12.54
C GLU A 573 -29.56 -21.81 -11.06
N PRO A 574 -30.58 -21.53 -10.21
CA PRO A 574 -30.36 -21.34 -8.79
C PRO A 574 -29.63 -22.56 -8.24
N MET A 575 -28.51 -22.36 -7.52
CA MET A 575 -27.80 -23.45 -6.84
C MET A 575 -28.74 -24.31 -5.96
N ARG A 576 -29.91 -23.78 -5.56
CA ARG A 576 -31.01 -24.50 -4.88
C ARG A 576 -31.58 -25.70 -5.66
N GLN A 577 -31.38 -25.83 -6.96
CA GLN A 577 -31.91 -26.93 -7.79
C GLN A 577 -30.83 -27.91 -8.29
N ALA A 578 -29.55 -27.62 -8.02
CA ALA A 578 -28.42 -28.42 -8.48
C ALA A 578 -27.85 -29.40 -7.43
N ALA A 579 -28.55 -29.58 -6.30
CA ALA A 579 -28.17 -30.48 -5.20
C ALA A 579 -29.07 -31.73 -5.14
#